data_AF-A0A427FM53-F1
#
_entry.id   AF-A0A427FM53-F1
#
_cell.length_a   1.000
_cell.length_b   1.000
_cell.length_c   1.000
_cell.angle_alpha   90.00
_cell.angle_beta   90.00
_cell.angle_gamma   90.00
#
_symmetry.space_group_name_H-M   'P 1'
#
loop_
_entity.id
_entity.type
_entity.pdbx_description
1 polymer ?
#
loop_
_entity_poly.entity_id
_entity_poly.type
_entity_poly.pdbx_seq_one_letter_code
_entity_poly.pdbx_strand_id
1 'polypeptide(L)' 'MKIVVQPQNQGSECLWQVRLDQHCVSFRSEEEAQQFVAKLEARLRAPHNLPDWPVQRQAS' A
#
# COMPACT_ATOMS: atom_id res chain seq x y z
N MET A 1 -5.34 -8.30 -3.59
CA MET A 1 -4.78 -7.56 -2.44
C MET A 1 -5.91 -7.17 -1.50
N LYS A 2 -5.80 -7.49 -0.22
CA LYS A 2 -6.77 -7.05 0.80
C LYS A 2 -6.18 -5.85 1.54
N ILE A 3 -6.82 -4.69 1.38
CA ILE A 3 -6.50 -3.45 2.09
C ILE A 3 -7.58 -3.24 3.14
N VAL A 4 -7.21 -3.09 4.40
CA VAL A 4 -8.14 -2.82 5.50
C VAL A 4 -7.61 -1.65 6.31
N VAL A 5 -8.42 -0.61 6.46
CA VAL A 5 -8.16 0.49 7.39
C VAL A 5 -8.93 0.19 8.67
N GLN A 6 -8.23 0.18 9.80
CA GLN A 6 -8.85 -0.05 11.11
C GLN A 6 -8.25 0.90 12.16
N PRO A 7 -9.08 1.46 13.06
CA PRO A 7 -8.56 2.20 14.20
C PRO A 7 -7.83 1.22 15.13
N GLN A 8 -6.61 1.59 15.52
CA GLN A 8 -5.77 0.83 16.43
C GLN A 8 -5.61 1.61 17.74
N ASN A 9 -6.17 1.07 18.81
CA ASN A 9 -6.10 1.67 20.13
C ASN A 9 -4.79 1.23 20.81
N GLN A 10 -3.69 1.96 20.57
CA GLN A 10 -2.37 1.65 21.11
C GLN A 10 -2.04 2.57 22.31
N GLY A 11 -2.89 2.55 23.35
CA GLY A 11 -2.74 3.38 24.56
C GLY A 11 -3.48 4.72 24.48
N SER A 12 -2.87 5.80 24.99
CA SER A 12 -3.46 7.15 25.05
C SER A 12 -3.62 7.83 23.69
N GLU A 13 -3.08 7.26 22.62
CA GLU A 13 -3.17 7.79 21.26
C GLU A 13 -4.06 6.88 20.41
N CYS A 14 -5.14 7.44 19.86
CA CYS A 14 -5.94 6.80 18.83
C CYS A 14 -5.13 6.81 17.52
N LEU A 15 -4.54 5.68 17.17
CA LEU A 15 -3.79 5.52 15.93
C LEU A 15 -4.65 4.83 14.87
N TRP A 16 -4.28 5.01 13.61
CA TRP A 16 -4.93 4.40 12.47
C TRP A 16 -3.98 3.39 11.84
N GLN A 17 -4.47 2.19 11.51
CA GLN A 17 -3.65 1.16 10.91
C GLN A 17 -4.21 0.74 9.57
N VAL A 18 -3.35 0.76 8.55
CA VAL A 18 -3.62 0.22 7.22
C VAL A 18 -2.93 -1.13 7.12
N ARG A 19 -3.74 -2.19 7.01
CA ARG A 19 -3.28 -3.55 6.72
C ARG A 19 -3.37 -3.81 5.23
N LEU A 20 -2.22 -4.08 4.62
CA LEU A 20 -2.05 -4.51 3.25
C LEU A 20 -1.49 -5.93 3.27
N ASP A 21 -2.37 -6.93 3.23
CA ASP A 21 -1.97 -8.35 3.28
C ASP A 21 -1.08 -8.64 4.51
N GLN A 22 0.22 -8.89 4.34
CA GLN A 22 1.20 -9.08 5.42
C GLN A 22 1.85 -7.78 5.94
N HIS A 23 1.67 -6.65 5.25
CA HIS A 23 2.22 -5.36 5.65
C HIS A 23 1.23 -4.58 6.51
N CYS A 24 1.70 -4.06 7.64
CA CYS A 24 0.91 -3.19 8.53
C CYS A 24 1.60 -1.82 8.61
N VAL A 25 0.87 -0.75 8.29
CA VAL A 25 1.38 0.63 8.37
C VAL A 25 0.51 1.42 9.34
N SER A 26 1.15 2.09 10.30
CA SER A 26 0.48 2.88 11.33
C SER A 26 0.55 4.37 10.99
N PHE A 27 -0.54 5.09 11.23
CA PHE A 27 -0.73 6.52 10.99
C PHE A 27 -1.31 7.17 12.25
N ARG A 28 -1.09 8.49 12.38
CA ARG A 28 -1.62 9.26 13.52
C ARG A 28 -3.05 9.78 13.29
N SER A 29 -3.51 9.81 12.04
CA SER A 29 -4.83 10.32 11.65
C SER A 29 -5.49 9.44 10.60
N GLU A 30 -6.82 9.45 10.58
CA GLU A 30 -7.63 8.72 9.60
C GLU A 30 -7.34 9.22 8.17
N GLU A 31 -7.25 10.55 8.01
CA GLU A 31 -7.03 11.21 6.73
C GLU A 31 -5.72 10.75 6.07
N GLU A 32 -4.63 10.62 6.84
CA GLU A 32 -3.37 10.10 6.32
C GLU A 32 -3.48 8.63 5.90
N ALA A 33 -4.16 7.81 6.71
CA ALA A 33 -4.40 6.40 6.40
C ALA A 33 -5.22 6.25 5.11
N GLN A 34 -6.27 7.06 4.93
CA GLN A 34 -7.10 7.06 3.73
C GLN A 34 -6.34 7.57 2.50
N GLN A 35 -5.56 8.66 2.62
CA GLN A 35 -4.73 9.15 1.51
C GLN A 35 -3.68 8.12 1.08
N PHE A 36 -3.10 7.39 2.04
CA PHE A 36 -2.18 6.30 1.74
C PHE A 36 -2.86 5.17 0.95
N VAL A 37 -4.05 4.74 1.38
CA VAL A 37 -4.84 3.73 0.67
C VAL A 37 -5.21 4.21 -0.73
N ALA A 38 -5.69 5.45 -0.88
CA ALA A 38 -6.05 6.02 -2.17
C ALA A 38 -4.85 6.05 -3.14
N LYS A 39 -3.67 6.47 -2.68
CA LYS A 39 -2.43 6.39 -3.49
C LYS A 39 -2.07 4.96 -3.85
N LEU A 40 -2.22 4.03 -2.91
CA LEU A 40 -1.87 2.64 -3.13
C LEU A 40 -2.80 1.99 -4.16
N GLU A 41 -4.11 2.20 -4.03
CA GLU A 41 -5.11 1.75 -5.00
C GLU A 41 -4.90 2.40 -6.37
N ALA A 42 -4.58 3.70 -6.42
CA ALA A 42 -4.25 4.38 -7.66
C ALA A 42 -3.00 3.78 -8.32
N ARG A 43 -1.98 3.41 -7.54
CA ARG A 43 -0.79 2.72 -8.07
C ARG A 43 -1.11 1.31 -8.55
N LEU A 44 -1.95 0.57 -7.83
CA LEU A 44 -2.35 -0.79 -8.20
C LEU A 44 -3.22 -0.83 -9.46
N ARG A 45 -4.08 0.18 -9.63
CA ARG A 45 -4.92 0.35 -10.82
C ARG A 45 -4.20 1.05 -11.96
N ALA A 46 -3.08 1.72 -11.70
CA ALA A 46 -2.36 2.40 -12.75
C ALA A 46 -2.01 1.37 -13.84
N PRO A 47 -2.25 1.69 -15.11
CA PRO A 47 -1.76 0.85 -16.20
C PRO A 47 -0.24 0.85 -16.11
N HIS A 48 0.31 -0.22 -15.54
CA HIS A 48 1.73 -0.47 -15.51
C HIS A 48 2.13 -0.84 -16.94
N ASN A 49 2.47 0.17 -17.75
CA ASN A 49 3.25 -0.05 -18.95
C ASN A 49 4.57 -0.65 -18.51
N LEU A 50 4.64 -1.98 -18.56
CA LEU A 50 5.90 -2.68 -18.51
C LEU A 50 6.71 -2.15 -19.70
N PRO A 51 7.92 -1.61 -19.50
CA PRO A 51 8.78 -1.34 -20.64
C PRO A 51 8.96 -2.65 -21.41
N ASP A 52 8.87 -2.61 -22.74
CA ASP A 52 9.21 -3.72 -23.63
C ASP A 52 10.71 -4.00 -23.45
N TRP A 53 11.04 -4.78 -22.42
CA TRP A 53 12.39 -5.21 -22.18
C TRP A 53 12.67 -6.31 -23.22
N PRO A 54 13.65 -6.14 -24.12
CA PRO A 54 14.03 -7.21 -25.01
C PRO A 54 14.53 -8.34 -24.12
N VAL A 55 13.89 -9.51 -24.22
CA VAL A 55 14.29 -10.73 -23.52
C VAL A 55 15.81 -10.95 -23.70
N GLN A 56 16.65 -10.57 -22.72
CA GLN A 56 18.07 -10.92 -22.73
C GLN A 56 18.18 -12.39 -22.32
N ARG A 57 17.79 -13.26 -23.24
CA ARG A 57 18.32 -14.61 -23.31
C ARG A 57 19.72 -14.49 -23.90
N GLN A 58 20.73 -14.47 -23.04
CA GLN A 58 21.98 -15.17 -23.31
C GLN A 58 22.81 -15.23 -22.03
N ALA A 59 22.72 -16.38 -21.36
CA ALA A 59 23.85 -16.91 -20.63
C ALA A 59 24.64 -17.76 -21.63
N SER A 60 25.92 -17.42 -21.83
CA SER A 60 26.92 -18.25 -22.51
C SER A 60 27.76 -18.98 -21.47
#